data_AF-A0A0K8Q5I2-F1
#
_entry.id   AF-A0A0K8Q5I2-F1
#
_cell.length_a   1.000
_cell.length_b   1.000
_cell.length_c   1.000
_cell.angle_alpha   90.00
_cell.angle_beta   90.00
_cell.angle_gamma   90.00
#
_symmetry.space_group_name_H-M   'P 1'
#
loop_
_entity.id
_entity.type
_entity.pdbx_description
1 polymer ?
#
loop_
_entity_poly.entity_id
_entity_poly.type
_entity_poly.pdbx_seq_one_letter_code
_entity_poly.pdbx_strand_id
1 'polypeptide(L)'
;MYGIGIVLTAIFAFPYFGLLNTGNSLLVGIAIVLSLLLHDIQYGPQAALIAENFDADIRYTGAGMGYQLASVVAGGPAPLIAAALLQATSDSTSISIYIIICCAISMLALVLLKVTHTPAAFPAKTIPGRV
;
A
#
# COMPACT_ATOMS: atom_id res chain seq x y z
N MET A 1 -0.56 -11.13 5.12
CA MET A 1 0.46 -10.74 4.12
C MET A 1 0.60 -9.23 4.00
N TYR A 2 -0.48 -8.48 3.74
CA TYR A 2 -0.43 -7.00 3.63
C TYR A 2 0.23 -6.30 4.83
N GLY A 3 -0.19 -6.63 6.07
CA GLY A 3 0.44 -6.07 7.28
C GLY A 3 1.93 -6.42 7.45
N ILE A 4 2.37 -7.59 6.97
CA ILE A 4 3.80 -7.97 6.98
C ILE A 4 4.57 -7.05 6.02
N GLY A 5 4.04 -6.81 4.82
CA GLY A 5 4.65 -5.88 3.86
C GLY A 5 4.75 -4.45 4.40
N ILE A 6 3.75 -3.97 5.15
CA ILE A 6 3.81 -2.66 5.83
C ILE A 6 4.98 -2.61 6.83
N VAL A 7 5.10 -3.62 7.70
CA VAL A 7 6.17 -3.67 8.71
C VAL A 7 7.54 -3.75 8.06
N LEU A 8 7.67 -4.59 7.03
CA LEU A 8 8.90 -4.75 6.26
C LEU A 8 9.32 -3.44 5.57
N THR A 9 8.36 -2.72 4.97
CA THR A 9 8.60 -1.41 4.36
C THR A 9 9.05 -0.39 5.40
N ALA A 10 8.42 -0.35 6.57
CA ALA A 10 8.79 0.56 7.65
C ALA A 10 10.22 0.30 8.17
N ILE A 11 10.60 -0.98 8.34
CA ILE A 11 11.96 -1.37 8.75
C ILE A 11 12.98 -1.00 7.67
N PHE A 12 12.64 -1.20 6.40
CA PHE A 12 13.57 -0.98 5.29
C PHE A 12 13.70 0.49 4.87
N ALA A 13 12.81 1.38 5.32
CA ALA A 13 12.84 2.81 4.96
C ALA A 13 14.20 3.47 5.26
N PHE A 14 14.76 3.26 6.45
CA PHE A 14 16.07 3.81 6.81
C PHE A 14 17.24 3.17 6.03
N PRO A 15 17.37 1.82 5.97
CA PRO A 15 18.37 1.16 5.12
C PRO A 15 18.33 1.62 3.66
N TYR A 16 17.13 1.81 3.10
CA TYR A 16 16.95 2.23 1.72
C TYR A 16 17.64 3.57 1.44
N PHE A 17 17.32 4.61 2.22
CA PHE A 17 17.97 5.91 2.05
C PHE A 17 19.45 5.90 2.45
N GLY A 18 19.84 5.09 3.43
CA GLY A 18 21.25 4.85 3.75
C GLY A 18 22.04 4.31 2.55
N LEU A 19 21.48 3.34 1.82
CA LEU A 19 22.07 2.80 0.60
C LEU A 19 22.06 3.81 -0.55
N LEU A 20 20.99 4.59 -0.70
CA LEU A 20 20.92 5.65 -1.70
C LEU A 20 22.00 6.72 -1.51
N ASN A 21 22.23 7.14 -0.26
CA ASN A 21 23.20 8.17 0.06
C ASN A 21 24.66 7.75 -0.19
N THR A 22 24.93 6.45 -0.35
CA THR A 22 26.29 5.98 -0.69
C THR A 22 26.76 6.46 -2.06
N GLY A 23 25.82 6.82 -2.95
CA GLY A 23 26.12 7.18 -4.34
C GLY A 23 26.68 6.04 -5.20
N ASN A 24 26.84 4.84 -4.64
CA ASN A 24 27.34 3.68 -5.36
C ASN A 24 26.22 3.04 -6.18
N SER A 25 26.36 3.03 -7.51
CA SER A 25 25.32 2.55 -8.42
C SER A 25 24.88 1.10 -8.16
N LEU A 26 25.79 0.23 -7.73
CA LEU A 26 25.45 -1.16 -7.39
C LEU A 26 24.62 -1.24 -6.11
N LEU A 27 25.02 -0.53 -5.06
CA LEU A 27 24.27 -0.50 -3.79
C LEU A 27 22.89 0.14 -3.95
N VAL A 28 22.80 1.22 -4.74
CA VAL A 28 21.55 1.85 -5.13
C VAL A 28 20.66 0.88 -5.90
N GLY A 29 21.21 0.16 -6.88
CA GLY A 29 20.47 -0.86 -7.63
C GLY A 29 19.90 -1.95 -6.74
N ILE A 30 20.71 -2.47 -5.79
CA ILE A 30 20.26 -3.45 -4.81
C ILE A 30 19.15 -2.87 -3.92
N ALA A 31 19.28 -1.63 -3.45
CA ALA A 31 18.26 -0.97 -2.63
C ALA A 31 16.90 -0.88 -3.37
N ILE A 32 16.92 -0.50 -4.64
CA ILE A 32 15.72 -0.42 -5.49
C ILE A 32 15.08 -1.80 -5.65
N VAL A 33 15.86 -2.82 -6.01
CA VAL A 33 15.34 -4.19 -6.19
C VAL A 33 14.72 -4.72 -4.89
N LEU A 34 15.40 -4.57 -3.76
CA LEU A 34 14.86 -4.99 -2.47
C LEU A 34 13.58 -4.22 -2.11
N SER A 35 13.53 -2.92 -2.38
CA SER A 35 12.33 -2.10 -2.13
C SER A 35 11.12 -2.58 -2.93
N LEU A 36 11.32 -2.98 -4.20
CA LEU A 36 10.28 -3.52 -5.07
C LEU A 36 9.74 -4.86 -4.53
N LEU A 37 10.63 -5.75 -4.07
CA LEU A 37 10.21 -7.03 -3.48
C LEU A 37 9.34 -6.82 -2.22
N LEU A 38 9.73 -5.90 -1.34
CA LEU A 38 8.97 -5.58 -0.13
C LEU A 38 7.61 -4.96 -0.49
N HIS A 39 7.59 -4.11 -1.52
CA HIS A 39 6.36 -3.52 -2.06
C HIS A 39 5.43 -4.59 -2.66
N ASP A 40 5.96 -5.58 -3.38
CA ASP A 40 5.14 -6.61 -4.02
C ASP A 40 4.46 -7.54 -2.99
N ILE A 41 5.09 -7.78 -1.84
CA ILE A 41 4.51 -8.56 -0.73
C ILE A 41 3.22 -7.92 -0.20
N GLN A 42 3.15 -6.58 -0.16
CA GLN A 42 1.91 -5.87 0.19
C GLN A 42 1.00 -5.68 -1.02
N TYR A 43 1.53 -5.42 -2.21
CA TYR A 43 0.73 -5.10 -3.39
C TYR A 43 -0.10 -6.30 -3.87
N GLY A 44 0.46 -7.50 -3.84
CA GLY A 44 -0.23 -8.73 -4.23
C GLY A 44 -1.59 -8.97 -3.54
N PRO A 45 -1.67 -9.00 -2.19
CA PRO A 45 -2.94 -9.20 -1.49
C PRO A 45 -3.86 -7.96 -1.49
N GLN A 46 -3.39 -6.78 -1.90
CA GLN A 46 -4.13 -5.52 -1.75
C GLN A 46 -5.46 -5.51 -2.50
N ALA A 47 -5.49 -6.03 -3.73
CA ALA A 47 -6.73 -6.05 -4.53
C ALA A 47 -7.80 -6.96 -3.92
N ALA A 48 -7.41 -8.13 -3.42
CA ALA A 48 -8.32 -9.07 -2.75
C ALA A 48 -8.86 -8.47 -1.44
N LEU A 49 -7.97 -7.87 -0.63
CA LEU A 49 -8.38 -7.19 0.60
C LEU A 49 -9.40 -6.08 0.33
N ILE A 50 -9.16 -5.23 -0.67
CA ILE A 50 -10.13 -4.17 -1.01
C ILE A 50 -11.45 -4.79 -1.47
N ALA A 51 -11.41 -5.78 -2.35
CA ALA A 51 -12.59 -6.45 -2.89
C ALA A 51 -13.50 -7.08 -1.81
N GLU A 52 -12.90 -7.71 -0.79
CA GLU A 52 -13.63 -8.38 0.29
C GLU A 52 -14.41 -7.40 1.19
N ASN A 53 -14.05 -6.11 1.19
CA ASN A 53 -14.71 -5.10 2.03
C ASN A 53 -15.96 -4.49 1.38
N PHE A 54 -16.26 -4.83 0.13
CA PHE A 54 -17.42 -4.32 -0.58
C PHE A 54 -18.30 -5.48 -1.08
N ASP A 55 -19.62 -5.28 -0.97
CA ASP A 55 -20.62 -6.14 -1.59
C ASP A 55 -20.41 -6.22 -3.10
N ALA A 56 -20.78 -7.38 -3.69
CA ALA A 56 -20.50 -7.67 -5.09
C ALA A 56 -21.01 -6.59 -6.06
N ASP A 57 -22.18 -6.00 -5.77
CA ASP A 57 -22.86 -5.03 -6.63
C ASP A 57 -22.16 -3.65 -6.67
N ILE A 58 -21.34 -3.32 -5.67
CA ILE A 58 -20.62 -2.04 -5.56
C ILE A 58 -19.11 -2.19 -5.46
N ARG A 59 -18.58 -3.41 -5.58
CA ARG A 59 -17.17 -3.70 -5.37
C ARG A 59 -16.25 -2.93 -6.30
N TYR A 60 -16.58 -2.89 -7.60
CA TYR A 60 -15.76 -2.20 -8.59
C TYR A 60 -15.76 -0.68 -8.40
N THR A 61 -16.94 -0.10 -8.17
CA THR A 61 -17.09 1.34 -7.96
C THR A 61 -16.48 1.79 -6.64
N GLY A 62 -16.67 1.02 -5.56
CA GLY A 62 -16.03 1.26 -4.26
C GLY A 62 -14.51 1.19 -4.31
N ALA A 63 -13.96 0.12 -4.91
CA ALA A 63 -12.52 -0.01 -5.11
C ALA A 63 -11.93 1.11 -5.98
N GLY A 64 -12.61 1.45 -7.08
CA GLY A 64 -12.20 2.54 -7.97
C GLY A 64 -12.22 3.90 -7.29
N MET A 65 -13.28 4.23 -6.54
CA MET A 65 -13.33 5.48 -5.76
C MET A 65 -12.21 5.53 -4.71
N GLY A 66 -11.96 4.44 -4.01
CA GLY A 66 -10.84 4.33 -3.07
C GLY A 66 -9.49 4.59 -3.74
N TYR A 67 -9.26 4.01 -4.92
CA TYR A 67 -8.04 4.22 -5.69
C TYR A 67 -7.85 5.69 -6.10
N GLN A 68 -8.91 6.34 -6.60
CA GLN A 68 -8.83 7.74 -7.01
C GLN A 68 -8.59 8.67 -5.82
N LEU A 69 -9.25 8.43 -4.68
CA LEU A 69 -9.02 9.19 -3.46
C LEU A 69 -7.60 8.99 -2.93
N ALA A 70 -7.11 7.75 -2.90
CA ALA A 70 -5.74 7.44 -2.49
C ALA A 70 -4.71 8.09 -3.43
N SER A 71 -4.95 8.06 -4.74
CA SER A 71 -4.08 8.70 -5.73
C SER A 71 -4.01 10.21 -5.54
N VAL A 72 -5.14 10.88 -5.27
CA VAL A 72 -5.16 12.34 -5.10
C VAL A 72 -4.57 12.77 -3.76
N VAL A 73 -4.88 12.05 -2.67
CA VAL A 73 -4.47 12.44 -1.31
C VAL A 73 -3.05 12.02 -0.98
N ALA A 74 -2.65 10.81 -1.38
CA ALA A 74 -1.36 10.24 -1.00
C ALA A 74 -0.42 10.07 -2.21
N GLY A 75 -0.90 9.51 -3.33
CA GLY A 75 -0.06 9.14 -4.46
C GLY A 75 0.61 10.33 -5.15
N GLY A 76 -0.16 11.32 -5.57
CA GLY A 76 0.33 12.50 -6.29
C GLY A 76 1.23 13.41 -5.43
N PRO A 77 0.85 13.74 -4.18
CA PRO A 77 1.65 14.61 -3.33
C PRO A 77 2.94 13.98 -2.80
N ALA A 78 3.03 12.65 -2.70
CA ALA A 78 4.19 11.97 -2.12
C ALA A 78 5.57 12.42 -2.63
N PRO A 79 5.85 12.47 -3.95
CA PRO A 79 7.14 12.95 -4.46
C PRO A 79 7.39 14.43 -4.16
N LEU A 80 6.34 15.27 -4.16
CA LEU A 80 6.45 16.70 -3.80
C LEU A 80 6.80 16.87 -2.33
N ILE A 81 6.16 16.10 -1.44
CA ILE A 81 6.45 16.10 0.00
C ILE A 81 7.86 15.61 0.25
N ALA A 82 8.28 14.51 -0.40
CA ALA A 82 9.64 13.99 -0.28
C ALA A 82 10.70 15.00 -0.73
N ALA A 83 10.47 15.66 -1.87
CA ALA A 83 11.37 16.71 -2.37
C ALA A 83 11.40 17.95 -1.45
N ALA A 84 10.25 18.34 -0.89
CA ALA A 84 10.17 19.46 0.06
C ALA A 84 10.88 19.14 1.38
N LEU A 85 10.70 17.93 1.91
CA LEU A 85 11.40 17.46 3.11
C LEU A 85 12.91 17.42 2.91
N LEU A 86 13.36 16.90 1.76
CA LEU A 86 14.77 16.86 1.42
C LEU A 86 15.37 18.27 1.30
N GLN A 87 14.67 19.20 0.65
CA GLN A 87 15.11 20.60 0.55
C GLN A 87 15.15 21.29 1.92
N ALA A 88 14.16 21.07 2.76
CA ALA A 88 14.06 21.74 4.06
C ALA A 88 15.09 21.22 5.09
N THR A 89 15.39 19.92 5.05
CA THR A 89 16.27 19.29 6.05
C THR A 89 17.68 19.03 5.55
N SER A 90 17.90 19.04 4.22
CA SER A 90 19.11 18.55 3.56
C SER A 90 19.49 17.12 3.97
N ASP A 91 18.53 16.35 4.49
CA ASP A 91 18.74 14.99 4.99
C ASP A 91 17.59 14.08 4.55
N SER A 92 17.96 13.00 3.87
CA SER A 92 17.07 11.91 3.46
C SER A 92 16.34 11.22 4.61
N THR A 93 16.85 11.32 5.85
CA THR A 93 16.22 10.72 7.03
C THR A 93 14.79 11.24 7.25
N SER A 94 14.54 12.50 6.90
CA SER A 94 13.21 13.10 6.96
C SER A 94 12.19 12.37 6.08
N ILE A 95 12.63 11.85 4.92
CA ILE A 95 11.80 11.07 4.00
C ILE A 95 11.51 9.68 4.60
N SER A 96 12.50 9.05 5.23
CA SER A 96 12.30 7.77 5.94
C SER A 96 11.25 7.89 7.03
N ILE A 97 11.28 8.97 7.82
CA ILE A 97 10.28 9.26 8.85
C ILE A 97 8.89 9.43 8.23
N TYR A 98 8.79 10.17 7.13
CA TYR A 98 7.53 10.33 6.38
C TYR A 98 6.95 8.99 5.93
N ILE A 99 7.79 8.10 5.37
CA ILE A 99 7.37 6.74 4.97
C ILE A 99 6.87 5.94 6.17
N ILE A 100 7.53 6.03 7.32
CA ILE A 100 7.11 5.33 8.54
C ILE A 100 5.76 5.85 9.05
N ILE A 101 5.51 7.16 8.98
CA ILE A 101 4.20 7.74 9.31
C ILE A 101 3.13 7.17 8.37
N CYS A 102 3.38 7.11 7.06
CA CYS A 102 2.47 6.48 6.10
C CYS A 102 2.23 4.99 6.41
N CYS A 103 3.26 4.25 6.80
CA CYS A 103 3.15 2.86 7.22
C CYS A 103 2.28 2.73 8.48
N ALA A 104 2.45 3.61 9.47
CA ALA A 104 1.64 3.62 10.68
C ALA A 104 0.16 3.90 10.38
N ILE A 105 -0.13 4.87 9.51
CA ILE A 105 -1.50 5.17 9.05
C ILE A 105 -2.10 3.97 8.32
N SER A 106 -1.32 3.31 7.45
CA SER A 106 -1.75 2.12 6.70
C SER A 106 -2.04 0.95 7.63
N MET A 107 -1.20 0.75 8.65
CA MET A 107 -1.40 -0.29 9.65
C MET A 107 -2.63 -0.02 10.51
N LEU A 108 -2.84 1.24 10.91
CA LEU A 108 -4.04 1.65 11.64
C LEU A 108 -5.30 1.37 10.80
N ALA A 109 -5.31 1.76 9.53
CA ALA A 109 -6.42 1.48 8.62
C ALA A 109 -6.66 -0.03 8.47
N LEU A 110 -5.60 -0.84 8.36
CA LEU A 110 -5.70 -2.29 8.30
C LEU A 110 -6.30 -2.90 9.57
N VAL A 111 -5.96 -2.38 10.75
CA VAL A 111 -6.51 -2.85 12.04
C VAL A 111 -7.98 -2.45 12.20
N LEU A 112 -8.37 -1.27 11.71
CA LEU A 112 -9.75 -0.78 11.74
C LEU A 112 -10.66 -1.52 10.74
N LEU A 113 -10.09 -2.04 9.66
CA LEU A 113 -10.76 -2.94 8.72
C LEU A 113 -11.16 -4.24 9.45
N LYS A 114 -12.43 -4.34 9.86
CA LYS A 114 -13.01 -5.59 10.36
C LYS A 114 -13.01 -6.62 9.25
N VAL A 115 -12.07 -7.57 9.30
CA VAL A 115 -12.06 -8.75 8.43
C VAL A 115 -13.35 -9.54 8.67
N THR A 116 -14.36 -9.30 7.84
CA THR A 116 -15.64 -9.99 7.91
C THR A 116 -15.52 -11.26 7.07
N HIS A 117 -15.11 -12.36 7.71
CA HIS A 117 -15.23 -13.70 7.12
C HIS A 117 -16.70 -14.14 7.14
N THR A 118 -17.56 -13.50 6.36
CA THR A 118 -18.87 -14.08 6.06
C THR A 118 -18.73 -14.82 4.74
N PRO A 119 -18.69 -16.16 4.72
CA PRO A 119 -18.77 -16.89 3.47
C PRO A 119 -20.08 -16.48 2.81
N ALA A 120 -20.00 -15.85 1.63
CA ALA A 120 -21.18 -15.54 0.84
C ALA A 120 -21.88 -16.87 0.54
N ALA A 121 -22.98 -17.15 1.24
CA ALA A 121 -23.88 -18.21 0.85
C ALA A 121 -24.37 -17.83 -0.56
N PHE A 122 -23.93 -18.58 -1.57
CA PHE A 122 -24.44 -18.42 -2.92
C PHE A 122 -25.96 -18.61 -2.88
N PRO A 123 -26.78 -17.59 -3.13
CA PRO A 123 -28.19 -17.84 -3.36
C PRO A 123 -28.28 -18.62 -4.66
N ALA A 124 -28.73 -19.88 -4.58
CA ALA A 124 -29.02 -20.70 -5.74
C ALA A 124 -30.03 -19.92 -6.60
N LYS A 125 -29.55 -19.37 -7.72
CA LYS A 125 -30.43 -18.75 -8.71
C LYS A 125 -31.28 -19.85 -9.32
N THR A 126 -32.46 -20.10 -8.75
CA THR A 126 -33.52 -20.85 -9.43
C THR A 126 -33.88 -20.08 -10.68
N ILE A 127 -33.48 -20.59 -11.84
CA ILE A 127 -33.88 -20.06 -13.15
C ILE A 127 -35.33 -20.51 -13.38
N PRO A 128 -36.34 -19.62 -13.31
CA PRO A 128 -37.71 -20.00 -13.63
C PRO A 128 -37.82 -20.06 -15.16
N GLY A 129 -38.22 -21.21 -15.71
CA GLY A 129 -38.71 -21.29 -17.10
C GLY A 129 -37.77 -21.85 -18.17
N ARG A 130 -36.88 -22.80 -17.87
CA ARG A 130 -36.39 -23.73 -18.91
C ARG A 130 -37.34 -24.93 -18.98
N VAL A 131 -38.34 -24.82 -19.87
CA VAL A 131 -38.95 -25.97 -20.56
C VAL A 131 -38.20 -26.24 -21.85
#